data_AF-A0A7Y6MYD0-F1
#
_entry.id   AF-A0A7Y6MYD0-F1
#
_cell.length_a   1.000
_cell.length_b   1.000
_cell.length_c   1.000
_cell.angle_alpha   90.00
_cell.angle_beta   90.00
_cell.angle_gamma   90.00
#
_symmetry.space_group_name_H-M   'P 1'
#
loop_
_entity.id
_entity.type
_entity.pdbx_description
1 polymer ?
#
loop_
_entity_poly.entity_id
_entity_poly.type
_entity_poly.pdbx_seq_one_letter_code
_entity_poly.pdbx_strand_id
1 'polypeptide(L)' 'MSITTIRVSGTEVQVERTLYTFAQKSDADAFQNCLVEGSVDTCYRDHPPLATRPIEPDEHPDDPARGSTISPSLGGMP' A
#
# COMPACT_ATOMS: atom_id res chain seq x y z
N MET A 1 -14.54 -5.73 -13.27
CA MET A 1 -13.16 -6.04 -12.84
C MET A 1 -13.27 -6.69 -11.48
N SER A 2 -12.60 -7.81 -11.25
CA SER A 2 -12.66 -8.52 -9.97
C SER A 2 -11.53 -8.01 -9.08
N ILE A 3 -11.88 -7.30 -8.00
CA ILE A 3 -10.89 -6.86 -7.00
C ILE A 3 -10.49 -8.08 -6.17
N THR A 4 -9.22 -8.42 -6.15
CA THR A 4 -8.72 -9.53 -5.33
C THR A 4 -8.32 -8.98 -3.96
N THR A 5 -9.02 -9.44 -2.92
CA THR A 5 -8.74 -9.09 -1.53
C THR A 5 -8.33 -10.32 -0.74
N ILE A 6 -7.30 -10.20 0.10
CA ILE A 6 -6.82 -11.24 1.01
C ILE A 6 -6.91 -10.70 2.43
N ARG A 7 -7.58 -11.46 3.32
CA ARG A 7 -7.59 -11.14 4.76
C ARG A 7 -6.28 -11.60 5.37
N VAL A 8 -5.41 -10.66 5.72
CA VAL A 8 -4.10 -10.95 6.34
C VAL A 8 -4.27 -11.13 7.86
N SER A 9 -5.06 -10.26 8.48
CA SER A 9 -5.33 -10.29 9.93
C SER A 9 -6.71 -9.69 10.24
N GLY A 10 -7.12 -9.71 11.51
CA GLY A 10 -8.32 -9.04 11.99
C GLY A 10 -8.36 -7.55 11.61
N THR A 11 -7.22 -6.87 11.51
CA THR A 11 -7.13 -5.44 11.17
C THR A 11 -6.38 -5.17 9.87
N GLU A 12 -5.96 -6.20 9.14
CA GLU A 12 -5.14 -6.04 7.93
C GLU A 12 -5.79 -6.73 6.74
N VAL A 13 -5.93 -5.97 5.66
CA VAL A 13 -6.53 -6.41 4.40
C VAL A 13 -5.57 -6.09 3.28
N GLN A 14 -5.17 -7.11 2.52
CA GLN A 14 -4.43 -6.91 1.29
C GLN A 14 -5.43 -6.76 0.14
N VAL A 15 -5.27 -5.71 -0.65
CA VAL A 15 -5.99 -5.52 -1.91
C VAL A 15 -4.95 -5.51 -3.01
N GLU A 16 -5.03 -6.48 -3.92
CA GLU A 16 -4.04 -6.72 -4.97
C GLU A 16 -2.61 -6.85 -4.42
N ARG A 17 -1.82 -5.78 -4.46
CA ARG A 17 -0.44 -5.69 -3.98
C ARG A 17 -0.23 -4.58 -2.94
N THR A 18 -1.30 -4.15 -2.28
CA THR A 18 -1.23 -3.13 -1.23
C THR A 18 -1.87 -3.67 0.03
N LEU A 19 -1.16 -3.59 1.16
CA LEU A 19 -1.69 -3.91 2.46
C LEU A 19 -2.27 -2.65 3.11
N TYR A 20 -3.51 -2.77 3.58
CA TYR A 20 -4.26 -1.75 4.29
C TYR A 20 -4.40 -2.19 5.74
N THR A 21 -3.94 -1.36 6.66
CA THR A 21 -4.01 -1.60 8.11
C THR A 21 -5.04 -0.66 8.73
N PHE A 22 -5.93 -1.22 9.53
CA PHE A 22 -7.04 -0.51 10.16
C PHE A 22 -6.90 -0.50 11.69
N ALA A 23 -7.63 0.40 12.34
CA ALA A 23 -7.63 0.51 13.80
C ALA A 23 -8.33 -0.69 14.45
N GLN A 24 -9.46 -1.11 13.88
CA GLN A 24 -10.30 -2.15 14.44
C GLN A 24 -10.73 -3.15 13.38
N LYS A 25 -11.14 -4.33 13.86
CA LYS A 25 -11.64 -5.39 12.99
C LYS A 25 -12.85 -4.94 12.17
N SER A 26 -13.78 -4.22 12.79
CA SER A 26 -14.99 -3.72 12.12
C SER A 26 -14.68 -2.82 10.92
N ASP A 27 -13.61 -2.01 11.00
CA ASP A 27 -13.21 -1.10 9.91
C ASP A 27 -12.66 -1.90 8.72
N ALA A 28 -11.82 -2.91 9.00
CA ALA A 28 -11.31 -3.82 7.99
C ALA A 28 -12.42 -4.62 7.29
N ASP A 29 -13.40 -5.10 8.06
CA ASP A 29 -14.56 -5.82 7.53
C ASP A 29 -15.46 -4.89 6.68
N ALA A 30 -15.69 -3.65 7.11
CA ALA A 30 -16.43 -2.65 6.33
C ALA A 30 -15.73 -2.31 5.00
N PHE A 31 -14.40 -2.11 5.03
CA PHE A 31 -13.61 -1.88 3.83
C PHE A 31 -13.69 -3.06 2.85
N GLN A 32 -13.56 -4.31 3.34
CA GLN A 32 -13.73 -5.48 2.48
C GLN A 32 -15.12 -5.57 1.86
N ASN A 33 -16.17 -5.30 2.63
CA ASN A 33 -17.54 -5.32 2.12
C ASN A 33 -17.75 -4.24 1.05
N CYS A 34 -17.21 -3.04 1.27
CA CYS A 34 -17.25 -1.98 0.26
C CYS A 34 -16.57 -2.41 -1.05
N LEU A 35 -15.46 -3.14 -0.99
CA LEU A 35 -14.75 -3.61 -2.18
C LEU A 35 -15.51 -4.68 -2.99
N VAL A 36 -16.51 -5.33 -2.40
CA VAL A 36 -17.38 -6.29 -3.12
C VAL A 36 -18.26 -5.57 -4.15
N GLU A 37 -18.77 -4.39 -3.80
CA GLU A 37 -19.72 -3.63 -4.62
C GLU A 37 -19.09 -2.40 -5.31
N GLY A 38 -17.98 -1.91 -4.78
CA GLY A 38 -17.37 -0.64 -5.13
C GLY A 38 -15.98 -0.74 -5.78
N SER A 39 -15.24 0.36 -5.67
CA SER A 39 -13.86 0.50 -6.16
C SER A 39 -12.94 0.88 -5.01
N VAL A 40 -11.66 0.53 -5.12
CA VAL A 40 -10.66 0.77 -4.06
C VAL A 40 -10.60 2.25 -3.67
N ASP A 41 -10.62 3.18 -4.62
CA ASP A 41 -10.58 4.63 -4.34
C ASP A 41 -11.76 5.09 -3.49
N THR A 42 -12.98 4.67 -3.85
CA THR A 42 -14.20 5.01 -3.10
C THR A 42 -14.14 4.44 -1.69
N CYS A 43 -13.79 3.15 -1.56
CA CYS A 43 -13.70 2.50 -0.25
C CYS A 43 -12.59 3.06 0.62
N TYR A 44 -11.48 3.51 0.01
CA TYR A 44 -10.38 4.15 0.71
C TYR A 44 -10.81 5.51 1.28
N ARG A 45 -11.67 6.24 0.58
CA ARG A 45 -12.21 7.51 1.06
C ARG A 45 -13.26 7.34 2.14
N ASP A 46 -14.12 6.33 2.02
CA ASP A 46 -15.20 6.06 2.99
C ASP A 46 -14.70 5.37 4.27
N HIS A 47 -13.71 4.48 4.11
CA HIS A 47 -13.08 3.74 5.19
C HIS A 47 -11.56 3.92 5.13
N PRO A 48 -11.04 5.08 5.59
CA PRO A 48 -9.62 5.38 5.51
C PRO A 48 -8.81 4.44 6.42
N PRO A 49 -7.81 3.72 5.88
CA PRO A 49 -6.90 2.92 6.67
C PRO A 49 -6.00 3.82 7.53
N LEU A 50 -5.47 3.27 8.63
CA LEU A 50 -4.43 3.93 9.41
C LEU A 50 -3.10 3.99 8.66
N ALA A 51 -2.80 2.93 7.91
CA ALA A 51 -1.59 2.83 7.14
C ALA A 51 -1.83 1.99 5.88
N THR A 52 -1.13 2.37 4.82
CA THR A 52 -1.04 1.58 3.60
C THR A 52 0.41 1.32 3.28
N ARG A 53 0.75 0.07 2.98
CA ARG A 53 2.08 -0.28 2.45
C ARG A 53 1.94 -1.10 1.17
N PRO A 54 2.70 -0.79 0.11
CA PRO A 54 2.84 -1.70 -1.00
C PRO A 54 3.48 -2.99 -0.47
N ILE A 55 2.96 -4.12 -0.92
CA ILE A 55 3.54 -5.42 -0.71
C ILE A 55 4.43 -5.57 -1.94
N GLU A 56 5.72 -5.28 -1.76
CA GLU A 56 6.68 -5.49 -2.84
C GLU A 56 6.52 -6.94 -3.30
N PRO A 57 6.37 -7.19 -4.62
CA PRO A 57 6.59 -8.55 -5.11
C PRO A 57 7.96 -8.97 -4.60
N ASP A 58 8.12 -10.25 -4.26
CA ASP A 58 9.40 -10.85 -3.88
C ASP A 58 10.41 -10.62 -5.03
N GLU A 59 11.02 -9.44 -5.07
CA GLU A 59 12.13 -9.12 -5.94
C GLU A 59 13.32 -9.73 -5.23
N HIS A 60 13.77 -10.84 -5.80
CA HIS A 60 15.03 -11.50 -5.52
C HIS A 60 16.09 -10.48 -5.05
N PRO A 61 16.80 -10.72 -3.94
CA PRO A 61 17.76 -9.78 -3.36
C PRO A 61 19.03 -9.50 -4.21
N ASP A 62 18.98 -9.73 -5.52
CA ASP A 62 20.09 -9.54 -6.47
C ASP A 62 19.72 -8.48 -7.52
N ASP A 63 19.44 -7.24 -7.11
CA ASP A 63 19.58 -6.07 -8.00
C ASP A 63 20.57 -5.06 -7.41
N PRO A 64 21.84 -5.05 -7.87
CA PRO A 64 22.88 -4.13 -7.38
C PRO A 64 22.83 -2.73 -8.02
N ALA A 65 21.71 -2.30 -8.62
CA ALA A 65 21.67 -1.08 -9.41
C ALA A 65 20.75 0.02 -8.84
N ARG A 66 20.64 0.17 -7.52
CA ARG A 66 20.12 1.43 -6.96
C ARG A 66 21.23 2.47 -6.86
N GLY A 67 21.44 3.14 -8.00
CA GLY A 67 22.34 4.26 -8.19
C GLY A 67 22.23 5.27 -7.04
N SER A 68 23.33 5.39 -6.32
CA SER A 68 23.56 6.46 -5.36
C SER A 68 23.42 7.79 -6.09
N THR A 69 22.28 8.45 -5.90
CA THR A 69 22.05 9.82 -6.34
C THR A 69 22.81 10.74 -5.38
N ILE A 70 24.14 10.67 -5.38
CA ILE A 70 24.97 11.67 -4.70
C ILE A 70 25.25 12.76 -5.73
N SER A 71 24.40 13.78 -5.74
CA SER A 71 24.77 15.09 -6.26
C SER A 71 25.50 15.85 -5.15
N PRO A 72 26.80 16.19 -5.29
CA PRO A 72 27.36 17.28 -4.52
C PRO A 72 27.17 18.57 -5.34
N SER A 73 26.29 19.44 -4.86
CA SER A 73 26.25 20.84 -5.26
C SER A 73 27.56 21.52 -4.87
N LEU A 74 28.31 22.03 -5.86
CA LEU A 74 29.39 23.00 -5.63
C LEU A 74 29.08 24.26 -6.44
N GLY A 75 28.31 25.14 -5.80
CA GLY A 75 28.12 26.50 -6.26
C GLY A 75 29.33 27.37 -5.89
N GLY A 76 29.86 28.03 -6.90
CA GLY A 76 30.26 29.44 -6.89
C GLY A 76 31.29 29.92 -5.88
N MET A 77 32.49 30.26 -6.37
CA MET A 77 33.22 31.48 -5.99
C MET A 77 33.96 32.01 -7.24
N PRO A 78 34.02 33.35 -7.44
CA PRO A 78 34.45 34.02 -8.67
C PRO A 78 35.97 33.99 -8.94
#